data_AF-A0A2V7MX67-F1
#
_entry.id   AF-A0A2V7MX67-F1
#
_cell.length_a   1.000
_cell.length_b   1.000
_cell.length_c   1.000
_cell.angle_alpha   90.00
_cell.angle_beta   90.00
_cell.angle_gamma   90.00
#
_symmetry.space_group_name_H-M   'P 1'
#
loop_
_entity.id
_entity.type
_entity.pdbx_description
1 polymer ?
#
loop_
_entity_poly.entity_id
_entity_poly.type
_entity_poly.pdbx_seq_one_letter_code
_entity_poly.pdbx_strand_id
1 'polypeptide(L)' 'MAPTYRMPSPQRRRDEAAVAELCDALCAARCSAELAGTQTKEFVVRELLLAVIQQIDQAAAAARRLS' A
#
# COMPACT_ATOMS: atom_id res chain seq x y z
N MET A 1 -39.71 -17.13 3.44
CA MET A 1 -38.24 -17.20 3.61
C MET A 1 -37.73 -15.79 3.78
N ALA A 2 -37.20 -15.43 4.94
CA ALA A 2 -36.60 -14.11 5.15
C ALA A 2 -35.19 -14.09 4.52
N PRO A 3 -34.76 -13.00 3.86
CA PRO A 3 -33.46 -12.96 3.22
C PRO A 3 -32.36 -12.96 4.29
N THR A 4 -31.48 -13.95 4.23
CA THR A 4 -30.32 -14.16 5.12
C THR A 4 -29.13 -13.25 4.79
N TYR A 5 -29.36 -12.14 4.08
CA TYR A 5 -28.29 -11.20 3.77
C TYR A 5 -27.97 -10.36 5.01
N ARG A 6 -26.96 -10.77 5.78
CA ARG A 6 -26.36 -9.92 6.81
C ARG A 6 -25.52 -8.85 6.11
N MET A 7 -26.00 -7.61 6.15
CA MET A 7 -25.18 -6.46 5.80
C MET A 7 -23.85 -6.52 6.57
N PRO A 8 -22.71 -6.30 5.90
CA PRO A 8 -21.42 -6.19 6.57
C PRO A 8 -21.52 -5.15 7.68
N SER A 9 -20.91 -5.42 8.84
CA SER A 9 -20.92 -4.44 9.92
C SER A 9 -20.33 -3.11 9.40
N PRO A 10 -20.88 -1.96 9.81
CA PRO A 10 -20.34 -0.67 9.41
C PRO A 10 -18.86 -0.51 9.80
N GLN A 11 -18.41 -1.22 10.84
CA GLN A 11 -17.00 -1.28 11.22
C GLN A 11 -16.15 -1.98 10.16
N ARG A 12 -16.55 -3.17 9.67
CA ARG A 12 -15.81 -3.86 8.60
C ARG A 12 -15.65 -3.01 7.35
N ARG A 13 -16.69 -2.27 6.96
CA ARG A 13 -16.61 -1.35 5.82
C ARG A 13 -15.60 -0.21 6.03
N ARG A 14 -15.47 0.30 7.26
CA ARG A 14 -14.47 1.33 7.58
C ARG A 14 -13.07 0.75 7.58
N ASP A 15 -12.90 -0.45 8.13
CA ASP A 15 -11.61 -1.14 8.15
C ASP A 15 -11.15 -1.46 6.71
N GLU A 16 -12.04 -1.96 5.85
CA GLU A 16 -11.78 -2.19 4.42
C GLU A 16 -11.40 -0.90 3.68
N ALA A 17 -12.11 0.21 3.94
CA ALA A 17 -11.78 1.51 3.35
C ALA A 17 -10.41 2.02 3.79
N ALA A 18 -10.08 1.87 5.08
CA ALA A 18 -8.77 2.26 5.60
C ALA A 18 -7.63 1.42 4.99
N VAL A 19 -7.84 0.12 4.78
CA VAL A 19 -6.87 -0.74 4.10
C VAL A 19 -6.70 -0.34 2.62
N ALA A 20 -7.78 0.03 1.93
CA ALA A 20 -7.71 0.54 0.56
C ALA A 20 -6.91 1.85 0.48
N GLU A 21 -7.22 2.83 1.35
CA GLU A 21 -6.48 4.09 1.45
C GLU A 21 -4.99 3.87 1.74
N LEU A 22 -4.67 2.92 2.63
CA LEU A 22 -3.29 2.53 2.92
C LEU A 22 -2.59 1.94 1.70
N CYS A 23 -3.26 1.07 0.94
CA CYS A 23 -2.69 0.50 -0.28
C CYS A 23 -2.41 1.57 -1.34
N ASP A 24 -3.32 2.52 -1.53
CA ASP A 24 -3.16 3.63 -2.46
C ASP A 24 -1.97 4.53 -2.07
N ALA A 25 -1.84 4.85 -0.79
CA ALA A 25 -0.71 5.62 -0.27
C ALA A 25 0.64 4.91 -0.50
N LEU A 26 0.69 3.58 -0.29
CA LEU A 26 1.90 2.78 -0.54
C LEU A 26 2.23 2.73 -2.03
N CYS A 27 1.24 2.61 -2.91
CA CYS A 27 1.44 2.68 -4.36
C CYS A 27 2.02 4.05 -4.78
N ALA A 28 1.48 5.14 -4.24
CA ALA A 28 1.99 6.49 -4.51
C ALA A 28 3.43 6.69 -3.99
N ALA A 29 3.74 6.18 -2.80
CA ALA A 29 5.09 6.20 -2.24
C ALA A 29 6.09 5.43 -3.11
N ARG A 30 5.70 4.24 -3.60
CA ARG A 30 6.51 3.42 -4.51
C ARG A 30 6.82 4.18 -5.81
N CYS A 31 5.80 4.73 -6.45
CA CYS A 31 5.94 5.51 -7.68
C CYS A 31 6.88 6.72 -7.46
N SER A 32 6.74 7.40 -6.33
CA SER A 32 7.59 8.54 -5.96
C SER A 32 9.06 8.12 -5.78
N ALA A 33 9.31 6.98 -5.12
CA ALA A 33 10.66 6.45 -4.92
C ALA A 33 11.31 6.00 -6.24
N GLU A 34 10.54 5.37 -7.14
CA GLU A 34 11.01 5.04 -8.49
C GLU A 34 11.37 6.28 -9.28
N LEU A 35 10.51 7.31 -9.27
CA LEU A 35 10.78 8.58 -9.94
C LEU A 35 12.06 9.24 -9.41
N ALA A 36 12.23 9.30 -8.09
CA ALA A 36 13.46 9.81 -7.47
C ALA A 36 14.69 8.99 -7.90
N GLY A 37 14.54 7.67 -8.03
CA GLY A 37 15.62 6.75 -8.44
C GLY A 37 16.04 6.94 -9.90
N THR A 38 15.14 7.37 -10.77
CA THR A 38 15.48 7.70 -12.17
C THR A 38 16.20 9.03 -12.33
N GLN A 39 15.98 9.97 -11.40
CA GLN A 39 16.57 11.31 -11.46
C GLN A 39 17.92 11.41 -10.73
N THR A 40 18.21 10.48 -9.82
CA THR A 40 19.47 10.49 -9.07
C THR A 40 20.66 10.01 -9.91
N LYS A 41 21.79 10.72 -9.77
CA LYS A 41 23.10 10.32 -10.34
C LYS A 41 24.01 9.68 -9.30
N GLU A 42 23.60 9.72 -8.04
CA GLU A 42 24.38 9.21 -6.92
C GLU A 42 24.05 7.75 -6.66
N PHE A 43 25.06 6.89 -6.75
CA PHE A 43 24.91 5.45 -6.54
C PHE A 43 24.32 5.11 -5.17
N VAL A 44 24.80 5.76 -4.10
CA VAL A 44 24.31 5.52 -2.73
C VAL A 44 22.83 5.87 -2.59
N VAL A 45 22.39 6.99 -3.16
CA VAL A 45 20.99 7.41 -3.13
C VAL A 45 20.11 6.41 -3.88
N ARG A 46 20.58 5.89 -5.03
CA ARG A 46 19.88 4.86 -5.78
C ARG A 46 19.69 3.58 -4.97
N GLU A 47 20.75 3.08 -4.32
CA GLU A 47 20.68 1.86 -3.50
C GLU A 47 19.74 2.04 -2.30
N LEU A 48 19.77 3.21 -1.64
CA LEU A 48 18.83 3.53 -0.57
C LEU A 48 17.38 3.55 -1.08
N LEU A 49 17.12 4.11 -2.27
CA LEU A 49 15.79 4.12 -2.87
C LEU A 49 15.30 2.71 -3.23
N LEU A 50 16.18 1.82 -3.72
CA LEU A 50 15.84 0.42 -3.96
C LEU A 50 15.45 -0.30 -2.66
N ALA A 51 16.19 -0.07 -1.57
CA ALA A 51 15.85 -0.62 -0.27
C ALA A 51 14.50 -0.08 0.25
N VAL A 52 14.23 1.22 0.06
CA VAL A 52 12.93 1.83 0.41
C VAL A 52 11.78 1.21 -0.39
N ILE A 53 11.94 1.03 -1.70
CA ILE A 53 10.96 0.36 -2.55
C ILE A 53 10.66 -1.05 -2.04
N GLN A 54 11.69 -1.82 -1.68
CA GLN A 54 11.51 -3.16 -1.12
C GLN A 54 10.70 -3.15 0.18
N GLN A 55 10.93 -2.18 1.06
CA GLN A 55 10.14 -2.02 2.30
C GLN A 55 8.68 -1.64 2.00
N ILE A 56 8.46 -0.76 1.02
CA ILE A 56 7.10 -0.39 0.58
C ILE A 56 6.35 -1.60 0.01
N ASP A 57 7.01 -2.41 -0.82
CA ASP A 57 6.41 -3.61 -1.41
C ASP A 57 6.03 -4.64 -0.32
N GLN A 58 6.87 -4.80 0.71
CA GLN A 58 6.58 -5.64 1.87
C GLN A 58 5.39 -5.11 2.67
N ALA A 59 5.33 -3.80 2.92
CA ALA A 59 4.22 -3.15 3.60
C ALA A 59 2.91 -3.31 2.81
N ALA A 60 2.95 -3.14 1.49
CA ALA A 60 1.79 -3.32 0.62
C ALA A 60 1.30 -4.78 0.61
N ALA A 61 2.22 -5.75 0.61
CA ALA A 61 1.87 -7.16 0.74
C ALA A 61 1.29 -7.51 2.12
N ALA A 62 1.71 -6.82 3.19
CA ALA A 62 1.10 -6.96 4.51
C ALA A 62 -0.31 -6.34 4.54
N ALA A 63 -0.49 -5.13 4.00
CA ALA A 63 -1.78 -4.45 3.95
C ALA A 63 -2.83 -5.26 3.17
N ARG A 64 -2.47 -5.84 2.02
CA ARG A 64 -3.35 -6.73 1.24
C ARG A 64 -3.79 -8.01 1.96
N ARG A 65 -3.11 -8.39 3.05
CA ARG A 65 -3.53 -9.53 3.89
C ARG A 65 -4.50 -9.12 5.01
N LEU A 66 -4.75 -7.81 5.17
CA LEU A 66 -5.69 -7.25 6.15
C LEU A 66 -7.08 -6.96 5.57
N SER A 67 -7.18 -6.85 4.24
CA SER A 67 -8.44 -6.83 3.49
C SER A 67 -8.96 -8.24 3.23
#